data_AF-A0A2T3HK07-F1
#
_entry.id   AF-A0A2T3HK07-F1
#
_cell.length_a   1.000
_cell.length_b   1.000
_cell.length_c   1.000
_cell.angle_alpha   90.00
_cell.angle_beta   90.00
_cell.angle_gamma   90.00
#
_symmetry.space_group_name_H-M   'P 1'
#
loop_
_entity.id
_entity.type
_entity.pdbx_description
1 polymer ?
#
loop_
_entity_poly.entity_id
_entity_poly.type
_entity_poly.pdbx_seq_one_letter_code
_entity_poly.pdbx_strand_id
1 'polypeptide(L)'
;MRIVQNFEPYQSALLFQVKAWIAMDLALQKHIINFPKLVSVRGTTIMIDCSGFDEYYRHKRLGAGIIPWTKGFSGWLKPRLRLFTLQIGWHGSAYSVVGRHGDLRHEEFLSIESSAANEPLALLSFKAD
;
A
#
# COMPACT_ATOMS: atom_id res chain seq x y z
N MET A 1 -14.29 -18.70 -18.72
CA MET A 1 -12.97 -18.14 -19.08
C MET A 1 -12.71 -16.96 -18.14
N ARG A 2 -11.81 -17.10 -17.15
CA ARG A 2 -11.46 -15.95 -16.28
C ARG A 2 -10.60 -15.03 -17.13
N ILE A 3 -11.12 -13.85 -17.46
CA ILE A 3 -10.33 -12.77 -18.06
C ILE A 3 -9.17 -12.54 -17.08
N VAL A 4 -7.94 -12.80 -17.53
CA VAL A 4 -6.75 -12.34 -16.82
C VAL A 4 -6.84 -10.82 -16.90
N GLN A 5 -7.34 -10.19 -15.85
CA GLN A 5 -7.44 -8.74 -15.81
C GLN A 5 -6.01 -8.19 -15.83
N ASN A 6 -5.73 -7.23 -16.71
CA ASN A 6 -4.45 -6.53 -16.76
C ASN A 6 -4.49 -5.33 -15.79
N PHE A 7 -3.59 -5.31 -14.80
CA PHE A 7 -3.56 -4.25 -13.77
C PHE A 7 -2.79 -3.00 -14.23
N GLU A 8 -2.00 -3.10 -15.30
CA GLU A 8 -1.17 -2.00 -15.80
C GLU A 8 -1.88 -0.64 -15.89
N PRO A 9 -3.16 -0.55 -16.34
CA PRO A 9 -3.86 0.75 -16.40
C PRO A 9 -4.00 1.45 -15.05
N TYR A 10 -4.01 0.70 -13.94
CA TYR A 10 -4.22 1.22 -12.59
C TYR A 10 -2.91 1.47 -11.83
N GLN A 11 -1.75 1.10 -12.38
CA GLN A 11 -0.46 1.21 -11.71
C GLN A 11 -0.15 2.65 -11.26
N SER A 12 -0.36 3.63 -12.14
CA SER A 12 -0.11 5.05 -11.82
C SER A 12 -1.04 5.57 -10.74
N ALA A 13 -2.32 5.16 -10.78
CA ALA A 13 -3.30 5.51 -9.76
C ALA A 13 -2.93 4.88 -8.41
N LEU A 14 -2.52 3.61 -8.38
CA LEU A 14 -2.07 2.93 -7.18
C LEU A 14 -0.83 3.61 -6.58
N LEU A 15 0.16 3.95 -7.42
CA LEU A 15 1.36 4.66 -6.98
C LEU A 15 1.01 6.00 -6.33
N PHE A 16 0.15 6.79 -6.97
CA PHE A 16 -0.32 8.07 -6.43
C PHE A 16 -1.03 7.87 -5.09
N GLN A 17 -1.93 6.89 -5.02
CA GLN A 17 -2.74 6.63 -3.83
C GLN A 17 -1.90 6.16 -2.65
N VAL A 18 -0.93 5.25 -2.86
CA VAL A 18 -0.01 4.80 -1.81
C VAL A 18 0.83 5.95 -1.30
N LYS A 19 1.35 6.79 -2.20
CA LYS A 19 2.07 8.01 -1.82
C LYS A 19 1.19 8.93 -0.97
N ALA A 20 -0.04 9.20 -1.40
CA ALA A 20 -0.97 10.02 -0.65
C ALA A 20 -1.24 9.45 0.76
N TRP A 21 -1.49 8.14 0.90
CA TRP A 21 -1.71 7.52 2.21
C TRP A 21 -0.50 7.65 3.14
N ILE A 22 0.72 7.49 2.62
CA ILE A 22 1.96 7.67 3.40
C ILE A 22 2.12 9.14 3.82
N ALA A 23 1.86 10.08 2.92
CA ALA A 23 1.97 11.51 3.20
C ALA A 23 0.95 12.00 4.24
N MET A 24 -0.24 11.39 4.28
CA MET A 24 -1.28 11.68 5.27
C MET A 24 -1.06 10.99 6.62
N ASP A 25 -0.18 9.99 6.70
CA ASP A 25 0.13 9.33 7.96
C ASP A 25 1.13 10.17 8.76
N LEU A 26 0.64 10.91 9.77
CA LEU A 26 1.45 11.79 10.62
C LEU A 26 2.63 11.06 11.29
N ALA A 27 2.50 9.75 11.54
CA ALA A 27 3.57 8.97 12.14
C ALA A 27 4.70 8.68 11.14
N LEU A 28 4.41 8.63 9.83
CA LEU A 28 5.39 8.44 8.77
C LEU A 28 5.91 9.76 8.20
N GLN A 29 5.02 10.73 7.97
CA GLN A 29 5.29 11.99 7.25
C GLN A 29 6.52 12.73 7.76
N LYS A 30 6.64 12.85 9.10
CA LYS A 30 7.75 13.56 9.74
C LYS A 30 9.13 12.90 9.53
N HIS A 31 9.15 11.66 9.07
CA HIS A 31 10.36 10.88 8.87
C HIS A 31 10.74 10.74 7.41
N ILE A 32 9.97 11.29 6.46
CA ILE A 32 10.24 11.16 5.03
C ILE A 32 11.23 12.24 4.61
N ILE A 33 12.41 11.82 4.14
CA ILE A 33 13.45 12.72 3.61
C ILE A 33 13.56 12.67 2.08
N ASN A 34 13.11 11.57 1.46
CA ASN A 34 13.15 11.43 0.00
C ASN A 34 11.89 10.69 -0.51
N PHE A 35 10.81 11.45 -0.63
CA PHE A 35 9.52 10.93 -1.05
C PHE A 35 9.50 10.33 -2.47
N PRO A 36 10.18 10.91 -3.49
CA PRO A 36 10.23 10.31 -4.81
C PRO A 36 10.81 8.90 -4.85
N LYS A 37 11.84 8.62 -4.04
CA LYS A 37 12.49 7.30 -3.97
C LYS A 37 11.75 6.31 -3.07
N LEU A 38 10.88 6.80 -2.18
CA LEU A 38 10.25 5.99 -1.14
C LEU A 38 9.34 4.89 -1.70
N VAL A 39 8.61 5.15 -2.79
CA VAL A 39 7.61 4.23 -3.33
C VAL A 39 7.72 4.08 -4.83
N SER A 40 7.64 2.84 -5.30
CA SER A 40 7.39 2.52 -6.71
C SER A 40 6.39 1.38 -6.83
N VAL A 41 5.69 1.32 -7.95
CA VAL A 41 4.71 0.27 -8.26
C VAL A 41 5.01 -0.31 -9.64
N ARG A 42 4.97 -1.64 -9.77
CA ARG A 42 5.09 -2.38 -11.04
C ARG A 42 4.05 -3.50 -11.06
N GLY A 43 3.05 -3.41 -11.93
CA GLY A 43 1.87 -4.25 -11.84
C GLY A 43 1.23 -4.14 -10.44
N THR A 44 0.98 -5.28 -9.79
CA THR A 44 0.46 -5.33 -8.41
C THR A 44 1.55 -5.36 -7.32
N THR A 45 2.83 -5.19 -7.71
CA THR A 45 3.95 -5.11 -6.76
C THR A 45 4.18 -3.67 -6.32
N ILE A 46 4.15 -3.43 -5.01
CA ILE A 46 4.42 -2.16 -4.34
C ILE A 46 5.77 -2.28 -3.63
N MET A 47 6.77 -1.54 -4.08
CA MET A 47 8.09 -1.51 -3.44
C MET A 47 8.23 -0.24 -2.60
N ILE A 48 8.60 -0.43 -1.33
CA ILE A 48 8.95 0.64 -0.40
C ILE A 48 10.45 0.60 -0.12
N ASP A 49 11.15 1.67 -0.52
CA ASP A 49 12.56 1.85 -0.21
C ASP A 49 12.72 2.64 1.07
N CYS A 50 13.04 1.94 2.15
CA CYS A 50 13.21 2.56 3.46
C CYS A 50 14.37 3.56 3.51
N SER A 51 15.25 3.64 2.49
CA SER A 51 16.22 4.73 2.38
C SER A 51 15.58 6.11 2.21
N GLY A 52 14.31 6.17 1.85
CA GLY A 52 13.52 7.41 1.81
C GLY A 52 13.15 7.97 3.19
N PHE A 53 13.36 7.21 4.27
CA PHE A 53 13.16 7.67 5.66
C PHE A 53 14.46 8.19 6.30
N ASP A 54 14.31 9.08 7.29
CA ASP A 54 15.42 9.56 8.11
C ASP A 54 16.13 8.42 8.88
N GLU A 55 17.36 8.70 9.30
CA GLU A 55 18.19 7.70 9.99
C GLU A 55 17.59 7.24 11.32
N TYR A 56 16.99 8.15 12.08
CA TYR A 56 16.37 7.85 13.37
C TYR A 56 15.24 6.82 13.22
N TYR A 57 14.34 7.03 12.27
CA TYR A 57 13.23 6.14 11.97
C TYR A 57 13.73 4.78 11.51
N ARG A 58 14.72 4.75 10.60
CA ARG A 58 15.33 3.51 10.14
C ARG A 58 15.93 2.73 11.31
N HIS A 59 16.74 3.36 12.15
CA HIS A 59 17.32 2.71 13.32
C HIS A 59 16.25 2.16 14.27
N LYS A 60 15.24 2.98 14.60
CA LYS A 60 14.19 2.62 15.55
C LYS A 60 13.26 1.50 15.05
N ARG A 61 12.92 1.51 13.75
CA ARG A 61 11.89 0.61 13.18
C ARG A 61 12.48 -0.58 12.43
N LEU A 62 13.66 -0.44 11.85
CA LEU A 62 14.38 -1.50 11.14
C LEU A 62 15.45 -2.15 12.01
N GLY A 63 15.69 -1.68 13.23
CA GLY A 63 16.58 -2.35 14.20
C GLY A 63 16.15 -3.78 14.54
N ALA A 64 14.86 -4.09 14.40
CA ALA A 64 14.31 -5.45 14.51
C ALA A 64 14.35 -6.26 13.19
N GLY A 65 14.89 -5.67 12.12
CA GLY A 65 14.99 -6.25 10.79
C GLY A 65 13.92 -5.74 9.80
N ILE A 66 14.17 -5.98 8.50
CA ILE A 66 13.25 -5.60 7.43
C ILE A 66 11.97 -6.46 7.43
N ILE A 67 12.03 -7.70 7.93
CA ILE A 67 10.90 -8.64 7.90
C ILE A 67 9.73 -8.16 8.77
N PRO A 68 9.89 -7.87 10.08
CA PRO A 68 8.78 -7.39 10.89
C PRO A 68 8.23 -6.06 10.41
N TRP A 69 9.10 -5.20 9.86
CA TRP A 69 8.71 -3.92 9.29
C TRP A 69 7.80 -4.09 8.07
N THR A 70 8.21 -4.92 7.10
CA THR A 70 7.42 -5.17 5.88
C THR A 70 6.08 -5.80 6.24
N LYS A 71 6.03 -6.73 7.20
CA LYS A 71 4.79 -7.29 7.73
C LYS A 71 3.85 -6.23 8.30
N GLY A 72 4.38 -5.36 9.17
CA GLY A 72 3.61 -4.26 9.76
C GLY A 72 3.09 -3.28 8.72
N PHE A 73 3.93 -2.88 7.76
CA PHE A 73 3.54 -1.99 6.68
C PHE A 73 2.50 -2.64 5.75
N SER A 74 2.65 -3.93 5.46
CA SER A 74 1.69 -4.69 4.66
C SER A 74 0.33 -4.79 5.37
N GLY A 75 0.32 -5.00 6.68
CA GLY A 75 -0.89 -4.95 7.51
C GLY A 75 -1.57 -3.57 7.46
N TRP A 76 -0.79 -2.49 7.53
CA TRP A 76 -1.30 -1.12 7.36
C TRP A 76 -1.84 -0.84 5.95
N LEU A 77 -1.20 -1.37 4.91
CA LEU A 77 -1.64 -1.21 3.51
C LEU A 77 -2.89 -2.03 3.19
N LYS A 78 -3.03 -3.24 3.74
CA LYS A 78 -4.09 -4.20 3.38
C LYS A 78 -5.50 -3.59 3.33
N PRO A 79 -6.02 -2.90 4.38
CA PRO A 79 -7.36 -2.30 4.32
C PRO A 79 -7.47 -1.18 3.28
N ARG A 80 -6.38 -0.45 3.02
CA ARG A 80 -6.34 0.64 2.02
C ARG A 80 -6.37 0.10 0.59
N LEU A 81 -5.63 -0.98 0.34
CA LEU A 81 -5.64 -1.69 -0.94
C LEU A 81 -7.02 -2.29 -1.23
N ARG A 82 -7.74 -2.75 -0.19
CA ARG A 82 -9.14 -3.17 -0.32
C ARG A 82 -10.03 -2.04 -0.81
N LEU A 83 -9.96 -0.86 -0.18
CA LEU A 83 -10.73 0.31 -0.59
C LEU A 83 -10.41 0.72 -2.04
N PHE A 84 -9.13 0.82 -2.39
CA PHE A 84 -8.71 1.17 -3.74
C PHE A 84 -9.23 0.17 -4.77
N THR A 85 -9.09 -1.13 -4.51
CA THR A 85 -9.55 -2.21 -5.39
C THR A 85 -11.05 -2.10 -5.68
N LEU A 86 -11.86 -1.81 -4.66
CA LEU A 86 -13.30 -1.58 -4.80
C LEU A 86 -13.60 -0.32 -5.62
N GLN A 87 -12.88 0.78 -5.39
CA GLN A 87 -13.08 2.05 -6.09
C GLN A 87 -12.82 1.95 -7.59
N ILE A 88 -11.79 1.19 -7.99
CA ILE A 88 -11.43 1.04 -9.41
C ILE A 88 -12.18 -0.13 -10.08
N GLY A 89 -13.06 -0.83 -9.36
CA GLY A 89 -13.79 -1.99 -9.89
C GLY A 89 -12.88 -3.18 -10.25
N TRP A 90 -11.70 -3.27 -9.64
CA TRP A 90 -10.73 -4.35 -9.90
C TRP A 90 -11.12 -5.61 -9.13
N HIS A 91 -11.02 -6.77 -9.76
CA HIS A 91 -11.42 -8.05 -9.14
C HIS A 91 -10.22 -8.95 -8.80
N GLY A 92 -9.01 -8.55 -9.18
CA GLY A 92 -7.79 -9.23 -8.75
C GLY A 92 -7.52 -8.96 -7.27
N SER A 93 -7.32 -10.03 -6.51
CA SER A 93 -7.14 -9.96 -5.06
C SER A 93 -5.68 -9.94 -4.61
N ALA A 94 -4.69 -10.08 -5.48
CA ALA A 94 -3.31 -10.32 -5.05
C ALA A 94 -2.38 -9.11 -5.28
N TYR A 95 -1.71 -8.67 -4.22
CA TYR A 95 -0.64 -7.69 -4.23
C TYR A 95 0.64 -8.27 -3.64
N SER A 96 1.79 -7.75 -4.05
CA SER A 96 3.08 -8.01 -3.41
C SER A 96 3.60 -6.70 -2.81
N VAL A 97 4.02 -6.72 -1.55
CA VAL A 97 4.63 -5.58 -0.86
C VAL A 97 6.07 -5.92 -0.54
N VAL A 98 7.00 -5.14 -1.11
CA VAL A 98 8.44 -5.34 -0.96
C VAL A 98 9.02 -4.21 -0.12
N GLY A 99 9.50 -4.52 1.08
CA GLY A 99 10.33 -3.59 1.86
C GLY A 99 11.81 -3.78 1.53
N ARG A 100 12.52 -2.67 1.29
CA ARG A 100 13.97 -2.66 1.00
C ARG A 100 14.71 -1.74 1.96
N HIS A 101 15.83 -2.20 2.50
CA HIS A 101 16.77 -1.38 3.26
C HIS A 101 18.21 -1.85 3.03
N GLY A 102 19.01 -1.07 2.31
CA GLY A 102 20.34 -1.52 1.86
C GLY A 102 20.22 -2.78 1.01
N ASP A 103 21.02 -3.80 1.35
CA ASP A 103 20.99 -5.11 0.69
C ASP A 103 19.86 -6.03 1.20
N LEU A 104 19.16 -5.62 2.26
CA LEU A 104 18.07 -6.40 2.84
C LEU A 104 16.77 -6.14 2.08
N ARG A 105 16.09 -7.23 1.72
CA ARG A 105 14.78 -7.20 1.06
C ARG A 105 13.87 -8.25 1.69
N HIS A 106 12.61 -7.89 1.89
CA HIS A 106 11.57 -8.84 2.25
C HIS A 106 10.31 -8.55 1.44
N GLU A 107 9.66 -9.61 0.96
CA GLU A 107 8.44 -9.56 0.17
C GLU A 107 7.29 -10.24 0.91
N GLU A 108 6.18 -9.54 1.03
CA GLU A 108 4.94 -10.02 1.62
C GLU A 108 3.85 -10.08 0.55
N PHE A 109 3.24 -11.26 0.39
CA PHE A 109 2.07 -11.41 -0.49
C PHE A 109 0.79 -11.11 0.28
N LEU A 110 -0.03 -10.23 -0.28
CA LEU A 110 -1.32 -9.83 0.27
C LEU A 110 -2.45 -10.31 -0.63
N SER A 111 -3.32 -11.15 -0.07
CA SER A 111 -4.65 -11.41 -0.65
C SER A 111 -5.67 -10.45 -0.04
N ILE A 112 -6.38 -9.75 -0.91
CA ILE A 112 -7.41 -8.76 -0.66
C ILE A 112 -8.73 -9.38 -1.09
N GLU A 113 -9.49 -9.85 -0.12
CA GLU A 113 -10.83 -10.37 -0.39
C GLU A 113 -11.75 -9.20 -0.76
N SER A 114 -12.01 -9.05 -2.06
CA SER A 114 -13.13 -8.27 -2.54
C SER A 114 -14.37 -9.14 -2.35
N SER A 115 -15.03 -9.01 -1.20
CA SER A 115 -16.39 -9.55 -1.10
C SER A 115 -17.27 -8.81 -2.11
N ALA A 116 -17.56 -9.43 -3.25
CA ALA A 116 -18.58 -8.96 -4.18
C ALA A 116 -20.01 -9.19 -3.62
N ALA A 117 -20.14 -9.58 -2.35
CA ALA A 117 -21.40 -9.78 -1.67
C ALA A 117 -21.42 -8.96 -0.36
N ASN A 118 -22.39 -8.05 -0.24
CA ASN A 118 -22.74 -7.30 0.97
C ASN A 118 -21.81 -6.16 1.40
N GLU A 119 -21.90 -5.01 0.73
CA GLU A 119 -22.11 -3.75 1.45
C GLU A 119 -23.16 -2.92 0.67
N PRO A 120 -24.33 -2.61 1.25
CA PRO A 120 -25.28 -1.71 0.62
C PRO A 120 -24.69 -0.29 0.59
N LEU A 121 -24.99 0.43 -0.49
CA LEU A 121 -24.78 1.86 -0.74
C LEU A 121 -25.46 2.76 0.34
N ALA A 122 -25.14 2.57 1.61
CA ALA A 122 -25.77 3.23 2.73
C ALA A 122 -24.82 4.21 3.43
N LEU A 123 -24.20 5.12 2.67
CA LEU A 123 -23.50 6.28 3.26
C LEU A 123 -23.67 7.58 2.43
N LEU A 124 -24.66 7.65 1.53
CA LEU A 124 -25.10 8.90 0.88
C LEU A 124 -26.46 9.38 1.40
N SER A 125 -26.76 9.18 2.69
CA SER A 125 -27.80 9.96 3.36
C SER A 125 -27.16 11.16 4.05
N PHE A 126 -26.87 12.20 3.26
CA PHE A 126 -26.86 13.55 3.81
C PHE A 126 -28.28 13.84 4.28
N LYS A 127 -28.51 13.81 5.60
CA LYS A 127 -29.57 14.63 6.17
C LYS A 127 -29.05 16.07 6.16
N ALA A 128 -29.57 16.84 5.21
CA ALA A 128 -29.63 18.28 5.37
C ALA A 128 -30.69 18.53 6.45
N ASP A 129 -30.24 19.01 7.61
CA ASP A 129 -31.08 19.81 8.52
C ASP A 129 -30.75 21.29 8.26
#